data_AF-A0A5J5BMZ2-F1
#
_entry.id   AF-A0A5J5BMZ2-F1
#
_cell.length_a   1.000
_cell.length_b   1.000
_cell.length_c   1.000
_cell.angle_alpha   90.00
_cell.angle_beta   90.00
_cell.angle_gamma   90.00
#
_symmetry.space_group_name_H-M   'P 1'
#
loop_
_entity.id
_entity.type
_entity.pdbx_description
1 polymer ?
#
loop_
_entity_poly.entity_id
_entity_poly.type
_entity_poly.pdbx_seq_one_letter_code
_entity_poly.pdbx_strand_id
1 'polypeptide(L)'
;MDEDMGQLNEELWSILLHLLTKFWTEVMLGTQAQAIWAPPSFPRSSLFTTTGEGGIGAIVRNDHGEFMAAMAKKVEFAGSAEHADILAIYEGLRFCYEMGIKGPVVESDAQGVIQALK
;
A
#
# COMPACT_ATOMS: atom_id res chain seq x y z
N MET A 1 -10.69 31.67 6.39
CA MET A 1 -9.58 30.95 7.04
C MET A 1 -9.39 29.72 6.18
N ASP A 2 -8.87 29.93 4.97
CA ASP A 2 -9.02 29.02 3.83
C ASP A 2 -7.69 28.80 3.10
N GLU A 3 -6.56 28.96 3.81
CA GLU A 3 -5.21 28.78 3.26
C GLU A 3 -4.63 27.38 3.52
N ASP A 4 -5.15 26.62 4.51
CA ASP A 4 -4.62 25.29 4.88
C ASP A 4 -5.03 24.15 3.94
N MET A 5 -6.17 24.26 3.25
CA MET A 5 -6.69 23.18 2.39
C MET A 5 -5.91 23.04 1.07
N GLY A 6 -5.16 24.07 0.66
CA GLY A 6 -4.30 24.05 -0.52
C GLY A 6 -2.96 23.37 -0.27
N GLN A 7 -2.35 23.60 0.91
CA GLN A 7 -1.06 23.01 1.27
C GLN A 7 -1.15 21.51 1.51
N LEU A 8 -2.22 21.04 2.17
CA LEU A 8 -2.49 19.61 2.35
C LEU A 8 -2.58 18.88 1.01
N ASN A 9 -3.19 19.50 -0.02
CA ASN A 9 -3.30 18.89 -1.34
C ASN A 9 -1.92 18.73 -2.00
N GLU A 10 -1.05 19.74 -1.94
CA GLU A 10 0.28 19.66 -2.58
C GLU A 10 1.25 18.73 -1.87
N GLU A 11 1.26 18.68 -0.53
CA GLU A 11 2.08 17.72 0.21
C GLU A 11 1.62 16.28 -0.04
N LEU A 12 0.30 16.06 -0.12
CA LEU A 12 -0.27 14.75 -0.45
C LEU A 12 0.04 14.34 -1.89
N TRP A 13 -0.01 15.27 -2.85
CA TRP A 13 0.44 15.01 -4.23
C TRP A 13 1.92 14.71 -4.30
N SER A 14 2.75 15.38 -3.50
CA SER A 14 4.19 15.12 -3.41
C SER A 14 4.46 13.71 -2.86
N ILE A 15 3.75 13.30 -1.80
CA ILE A 15 3.88 11.94 -1.23
C ILE A 15 3.38 10.88 -2.24
N LEU A 16 2.23 11.09 -2.87
CA LEU A 16 1.71 10.20 -3.91
C LEU A 16 2.66 10.11 -5.10
N LEU A 17 3.17 11.25 -5.59
CA LEU A 17 4.12 11.29 -6.69
C LEU A 17 5.44 10.63 -6.32
N HIS A 18 5.93 10.80 -5.09
CA HIS A 18 7.16 10.17 -4.59
C HIS A 18 7.02 8.66 -4.40
N LEU A 19 5.89 8.22 -3.87
CA LEU A 19 5.56 6.79 -3.77
C LEU A 19 5.40 6.18 -5.16
N LEU A 20 4.70 6.86 -6.07
CA LEU A 20 4.56 6.42 -7.46
C LEU A 20 5.90 6.42 -8.19
N THR A 21 6.72 7.47 -8.11
CA THR A 21 8.02 7.49 -8.80
C THR A 21 8.98 6.45 -8.24
N LYS A 22 9.03 6.23 -6.93
CA LYS A 22 9.83 5.13 -6.36
C LYS A 22 9.31 3.76 -6.80
N PHE A 23 8.00 3.57 -6.77
CA PHE A 23 7.33 2.39 -7.28
C PHE A 23 7.62 2.14 -8.78
N TRP A 24 7.55 3.17 -9.62
CA TRP A 24 7.87 3.11 -11.05
C TRP A 24 9.36 2.85 -11.32
N THR A 25 10.26 3.40 -10.50
CA THR A 25 11.71 3.23 -10.66
C THR A 25 12.14 1.81 -10.28
N GLU A 26 11.57 1.25 -9.21
CA GLU A 26 11.83 -0.13 -8.77
C GLU A 26 11.22 -1.17 -9.71
N VAL A 27 10.05 -0.91 -10.29
CA VAL A 27 9.40 -1.78 -11.30
C VAL A 27 10.14 -1.76 -12.65
N MET A 28 10.67 -0.60 -13.09
CA MET A 28 11.35 -0.47 -14.39
C MET A 28 12.83 -0.87 -14.37
N LEU A 29 13.51 -0.78 -13.22
CA LEU A 29 14.92 -1.19 -13.10
C LEU A 29 15.11 -2.71 -13.02
N GLY A 30 14.05 -3.50 -13.19
CA GLY A 30 14.13 -4.85 -13.72
C GLY A 30 15.10 -5.78 -12.99
N THR A 31 15.18 -5.70 -11.66
CA THR A 31 15.86 -6.76 -10.91
C THR A 31 14.89 -7.93 -10.78
N GLN A 32 14.86 -8.78 -11.80
CA GLN A 32 14.37 -10.17 -11.75
C GLN A 32 15.28 -10.99 -10.80
N ALA A 33 15.37 -10.59 -9.54
CA ALA A 33 15.69 -11.54 -8.51
C ALA A 33 14.39 -12.25 -8.18
N GLN A 34 14.42 -13.58 -8.10
CA GLN A 34 13.36 -14.41 -7.54
C GLN A 34 13.14 -13.96 -6.09
N ALA A 35 12.36 -12.89 -5.92
CA ALA A 35 12.34 -12.12 -4.70
C ALA A 35 11.45 -12.85 -3.71
N ILE A 36 12.06 -13.67 -2.87
CA ILE A 36 11.50 -13.99 -1.56
C ILE A 36 11.13 -12.65 -0.94
N TRP A 37 9.85 -12.46 -0.65
CA TRP A 37 9.36 -11.21 -0.09
C TRP A 37 10.18 -10.85 1.16
N ALA A 38 10.70 -9.64 1.16
CA ALA A 38 11.30 -9.02 2.33
C ALA A 38 10.46 -7.76 2.64
N PRO A 39 10.16 -7.49 3.90
CA PRO A 39 9.48 -6.25 4.26
C PRO A 39 10.34 -5.06 3.81
N PRO A 40 9.74 -4.02 3.21
CA PRO A 40 10.48 -2.80 2.92
C PRO A 40 11.04 -2.20 4.21
N SER A 41 12.16 -1.49 4.13
CA SER A 41 12.80 -0.85 5.30
C SER A 41 11.97 0.30 5.91
N PHE A 42 10.81 0.62 5.33
CA PHE A 42 9.92 1.71 5.73
C PHE A 42 8.45 1.23 5.65
N PRO A 43 7.55 1.71 6.53
CA PRO A 43 6.15 1.30 6.56
C PRO A 43 5.44 1.70 5.25
N ARG A 44 4.66 0.78 4.68
CA ARG A 44 3.91 1.01 3.42
C ARG A 44 2.56 1.70 3.60
N SER A 45 2.01 1.69 4.82
CA SER A 45 0.86 2.52 5.17
C SER A 45 1.36 3.89 5.65
N SER A 46 0.78 4.94 5.10
CA SER A 46 1.01 6.31 5.58
C SER A 46 -0.24 6.75 6.30
N LEU A 47 -0.14 7.00 7.60
CA LEU A 47 -1.25 7.46 8.43
C LEU A 47 -0.87 8.77 9.13
N PHE A 48 -1.67 9.79 8.92
CA PHE A 48 -1.61 11.02 9.68
C PHE A 48 -2.49 10.87 10.92
N THR A 49 -1.89 10.48 12.03
CA THR A 49 -2.62 10.04 13.25
C THR A 49 -3.50 11.12 13.88
N THR A 50 -3.26 12.39 13.58
CA THR A 50 -4.04 13.52 14.10
C THR A 50 -5.36 13.72 13.35
N THR A 51 -5.41 13.40 12.05
CA THR A 51 -6.64 13.51 11.23
C THR A 51 -7.26 12.15 10.91
N GLY A 52 -6.49 11.06 11.04
CA GLY A 52 -6.87 9.74 10.58
C GLY A 52 -6.76 9.56 9.07
N GLU A 53 -6.34 10.60 8.33
CA GLU A 53 -6.16 10.51 6.88
C GLU A 53 -4.90 9.74 6.52
N GLY A 54 -4.93 9.01 5.41
CA GLY A 54 -3.78 8.23 5.01
C GLY A 54 -3.83 7.70 3.58
N GLY A 55 -2.80 6.93 3.25
CA GLY A 55 -2.69 6.18 2.01
C GLY A 55 -2.51 4.69 2.30
N ILE A 56 -3.25 3.87 1.56
CA ILE A 56 -3.08 2.41 1.55
C ILE A 56 -2.67 1.95 0.15
N GLY A 57 -1.92 0.86 0.09
CA GLY A 57 -1.34 0.32 -1.13
C GLY A 57 -1.26 -1.20 -1.11
N ALA A 58 -1.42 -1.82 -2.28
CA ALA A 58 -1.15 -3.25 -2.47
C ALA A 58 -0.44 -3.50 -3.80
N ILE A 59 0.41 -4.52 -3.81
CA ILE A 59 1.11 -5.01 -5.01
C ILE A 59 0.69 -6.46 -5.19
N VAL A 60 0.28 -6.79 -6.41
CA VAL A 60 -0.07 -8.15 -6.83
C VAL A 60 1.08 -8.69 -7.66
N ARG A 61 1.54 -9.88 -7.28
CA ARG A 61 2.58 -10.62 -8.00
C ARG A 61 2.06 -12.00 -8.38
N ASN A 62 2.60 -12.56 -9.47
CA ASN A 62 2.35 -13.95 -9.81
C ASN A 62 3.19 -14.89 -8.90
N ASP A 63 3.01 -16.18 -9.09
CA ASP A 63 3.73 -17.26 -8.41
C ASP A 63 5.24 -17.27 -8.68
N HIS A 64 5.71 -16.58 -9.72
CA HIS A 64 7.13 -16.38 -10.01
C HIS A 64 7.69 -15.11 -9.33
N GLY A 65 6.87 -14.39 -8.56
CA GLY A 65 7.24 -13.12 -7.92
C GLY A 65 7.22 -11.92 -8.87
N GLU A 66 6.73 -12.09 -10.09
CA GLU A 66 6.69 -11.02 -11.10
C GLU A 66 5.49 -10.11 -10.85
N PHE A 67 5.69 -8.82 -11.09
CA PHE A 67 4.64 -7.81 -10.96
C PHE A 67 3.48 -8.08 -11.92
N MET A 68 2.25 -8.10 -11.40
CA MET A 68 1.02 -8.20 -12.19
C MET A 68 0.22 -6.89 -12.17
N ALA A 69 0.05 -6.29 -11.00
CA ALA A 69 -0.73 -5.08 -10.81
C ALA A 69 -0.43 -4.42 -9.46
N ALA A 70 -0.85 -3.16 -9.29
CA ALA A 70 -0.83 -2.47 -8.01
C ALA A 70 -2.03 -1.54 -7.87
N MET A 71 -2.37 -1.24 -6.61
CA MET A 71 -3.36 -0.24 -6.26
C MET A 71 -2.79 0.71 -5.21
N ALA A 72 -3.25 1.96 -5.27
CA ALA A 72 -3.08 2.96 -4.23
C ALA A 72 -4.42 3.67 -4.01
N LYS A 73 -4.82 3.86 -2.76
CA LYS A 73 -6.10 4.47 -2.41
C LYS A 73 -5.92 5.42 -1.23
N LYS A 74 -6.52 6.61 -1.34
CA LYS A 74 -6.66 7.53 -0.20
C LYS A 74 -7.70 6.95 0.77
N VAL A 75 -7.37 6.95 2.04
CA VAL A 75 -8.30 6.68 3.14
C VAL A 75 -8.54 7.97 3.91
N GLU A 76 -9.81 8.32 4.06
CA GLU A 76 -10.22 9.51 4.81
C GLU A 76 -10.15 9.29 6.32
N PHE A 77 -10.24 8.03 6.75
CA PHE A 77 -10.20 7.68 8.18
C PHE A 77 -9.63 6.28 8.41
N ALA A 78 -8.54 6.23 9.17
CA ALA A 78 -8.07 5.05 9.88
C ALA A 78 -7.73 5.43 11.32
N GLY A 79 -8.29 4.69 12.27
CA GLY A 79 -8.17 4.96 13.71
C GLY A 79 -6.81 4.56 14.31
N SER A 80 -6.01 3.76 13.61
CA SER A 80 -4.66 3.37 13.99
C SER A 80 -3.88 2.85 12.77
N ALA A 81 -2.57 2.65 12.92
CA ALA A 81 -1.74 2.05 11.88
C ALA A 81 -2.21 0.63 11.53
N GLU A 82 -2.59 -0.17 12.54
CA GLU A 82 -3.13 -1.50 12.36
C GLU A 82 -4.48 -1.47 11.62
N HIS A 83 -5.33 -0.48 11.90
CA HIS A 83 -6.56 -0.29 11.14
C HIS A 83 -6.25 0.07 9.67
N ALA A 84 -5.26 0.92 9.41
CA ALA A 84 -4.83 1.24 8.04
C ALA A 84 -4.27 0.00 7.31
N ASP A 85 -3.51 -0.86 8.00
CA ASP A 85 -2.97 -2.10 7.44
C ASP A 85 -4.07 -3.13 7.14
N ILE A 86 -5.08 -3.24 8.02
CA ILE A 86 -6.27 -4.07 7.78
C ILE A 86 -7.02 -3.57 6.54
N LEU A 87 -7.18 -2.24 6.39
CA LEU A 87 -7.80 -1.64 5.21
C LEU A 87 -6.99 -1.91 3.94
N ALA A 88 -5.66 -1.83 4.00
CA ALA A 88 -4.78 -2.15 2.88
C ALA A 88 -4.93 -3.62 2.44
N ILE A 89 -4.99 -4.55 3.40
CA ILE A 89 -5.21 -5.98 3.11
C ILE A 89 -6.60 -6.19 2.50
N TYR A 90 -7.65 -5.59 3.09
CA TYR A 90 -9.02 -5.73 2.61
C TYR A 90 -9.17 -5.21 1.17
N GLU A 91 -8.70 -4.00 0.89
CA GLU A 91 -8.77 -3.41 -0.45
C GLU A 91 -7.88 -4.16 -1.45
N GLY A 92 -6.72 -4.65 -1.02
CA GLY A 92 -5.86 -5.51 -1.85
C GLY A 92 -6.52 -6.84 -2.21
N LEU A 93 -7.19 -7.50 -1.27
CA LEU A 93 -7.96 -8.72 -1.53
C LEU A 93 -9.15 -8.47 -2.45
N ARG A 94 -9.88 -7.36 -2.24
CA ARG A 94 -10.96 -6.93 -3.11
C ARG A 94 -10.46 -6.68 -4.53
N PHE A 95 -9.32 -5.99 -4.67
CA PHE A 95 -8.67 -5.75 -5.95
C PHE A 95 -8.31 -7.06 -6.68
N CYS A 96 -7.71 -8.03 -5.97
CA CYS A 96 -7.45 -9.37 -6.51
C CYS A 96 -8.73 -10.07 -6.97
N TYR A 97 -9.81 -9.99 -6.19
CA TYR A 97 -11.10 -10.57 -6.55
C TYR A 97 -11.69 -9.94 -7.81
N GLU A 98 -11.67 -8.60 -7.91
CA GLU A 98 -12.15 -7.86 -9.09
C GLU A 98 -11.33 -8.17 -10.35
N MET A 99 -10.04 -8.51 -10.20
CA MET A 99 -9.17 -9.01 -11.28
C MET A 99 -9.39 -10.49 -11.64
N GLY A 100 -10.22 -11.22 -10.90
CA GLY A 100 -10.44 -12.65 -11.10
C GLY A 100 -9.32 -13.56 -10.56
N ILE A 101 -8.44 -13.03 -9.71
CA ILE A 101 -7.38 -13.80 -9.04
C ILE A 101 -7.98 -14.62 -7.92
N LYS A 102 -7.67 -15.92 -7.89
CA LYS A 102 -8.20 -16.87 -6.90
C LYS A 102 -7.09 -17.34 -5.98
N GLY A 103 -7.38 -17.34 -4.67
CA GLY A 103 -6.46 -17.80 -3.63
C GLY A 103 -5.18 -16.98 -3.49
N PRO A 104 -5.25 -15.62 -3.40
CA PRO A 104 -4.05 -14.83 -3.18
C PRO A 104 -3.41 -15.15 -1.82
N VAL A 105 -2.08 -15.15 -1.77
CA VAL A 105 -1.32 -15.15 -0.51
C VAL A 105 -1.09 -13.69 -0.10
N VAL A 106 -1.43 -13.36 1.15
CA VAL A 106 -1.26 -12.00 1.68
C VAL A 106 0.06 -11.88 2.41
N GLU A 107 0.88 -10.91 2.01
CA GLU A 107 2.15 -10.57 2.65
C GLU A 107 2.13 -9.12 3.16
N SER A 108 2.48 -8.91 4.43
CA SER A 108 2.52 -7.58 5.04
C SER A 108 3.58 -7.50 6.15
N ASP A 109 4.16 -6.31 6.29
CA ASP A 109 5.05 -5.89 7.37
C ASP A 109 4.32 -5.69 8.70
N ALA A 110 2.98 -5.62 8.67
CA ALA A 110 2.12 -5.57 9.84
C ALA A 110 2.01 -6.95 10.52
N GLN A 111 3.08 -7.39 11.18
CA GLN A 111 3.17 -8.72 11.79
C GLN A 111 1.98 -9.04 12.71
N GLY A 112 1.55 -8.09 13.54
CA GLY A 112 0.40 -8.27 14.44
C GLY A 112 -0.91 -8.51 13.69
N VAL A 113 -1.13 -7.80 12.59
CA VAL A 113 -2.31 -7.95 11.73
C VAL A 113 -2.29 -9.31 11.02
N ILE A 114 -1.15 -9.69 10.42
CA ILE A 114 -1.01 -10.99 9.73
C ILE A 114 -1.19 -12.16 10.70
N GLN A 115 -0.70 -12.04 11.94
CA GLN A 115 -0.90 -13.07 12.96
C GLN A 115 -2.37 -13.20 13.37
N ALA A 116 -3.13 -12.10 13.40
CA ALA A 116 -4.54 -12.12 13.75
C ALA A 116 -5.46 -12.65 12.63
N LEU A 117 -4.98 -12.69 11.38
CA LEU A 117 -5.72 -13.17 10.21
C LEU A 117 -5.54 -14.67 9.92
N LYS A 118 -4.65 -15.37 10.65
CA LYS A 118 -4.43 -16.81 10.55
C LYS A 118 -5.47 -17.61 11.32
#